data_AF-A0A658QX81-F1
#
_entry.id   AF-A0A658QX81-F1
#
_cell.length_a   1.000
_cell.length_b   1.000
_cell.length_c   1.000
_cell.angle_alpha   90.00
_cell.angle_beta   90.00
_cell.angle_gamma   90.00
#
_symmetry.space_group_name_H-M   'P 1'
#
loop_
_entity.id
_entity.type
_entity.pdbx_description
1 polymer ?
#
loop_
_entity_poly.entity_id
_entity_poly.type
_entity_poly.pdbx_seq_one_letter_code
_entity_poly.pdbx_strand_id
1 'polypeptide(L)'
;MHAFALRPMLHAVVVALALSTLSACQSSAQMSAARARQLCELRELESVGHQPWEEDFYYPRNLQAAQARLEAVKRARGLEGVDTCAGAH
;
A
#
# COMPACT_ATOMS: atom_id res chain seq x y z
N MET A 1 -1.35 -13.71 59.41
CA MET A 1 -0.95 -14.54 58.25
C MET A 1 -2.21 -14.85 57.47
N HIS A 2 -2.34 -14.40 56.22
CA HIS A 2 -3.01 -15.05 55.08
C HIS A 2 -3.10 -14.07 53.89
N ALA A 3 -2.27 -14.39 52.89
CA ALA A 3 -2.42 -14.16 51.46
C ALA A 3 -2.65 -12.72 50.92
N PHE A 4 -1.53 -12.15 50.48
CA PHE A 4 -1.38 -11.19 49.40
C PHE A 4 -2.15 -11.65 48.14
N ALA A 5 -3.33 -11.07 47.90
CA ALA A 5 -4.09 -11.26 46.67
C ALA A 5 -3.50 -10.37 45.57
N LEU A 6 -2.37 -10.78 44.99
CA LEU A 6 -1.86 -10.18 43.76
C LEU A 6 -2.57 -10.82 42.56
N ARG A 7 -3.50 -10.07 41.98
CA ARG A 7 -4.12 -10.40 40.69
C ARG A 7 -3.02 -10.42 39.61
N PRO A 8 -2.74 -11.55 38.95
CA PRO A 8 -1.77 -11.61 37.87
C PRO A 8 -2.50 -11.23 36.58
N MET A 9 -2.42 -9.97 36.18
CA MET A 9 -2.84 -9.54 34.84
C MET A 9 -1.72 -8.73 34.19
N LEU A 10 -0.49 -9.28 34.24
CA LEU A 10 0.56 -8.89 33.30
C LEU A 10 0.14 -9.42 31.93
N HIS A 11 -0.61 -8.61 31.19
CA HIS A 11 -0.78 -8.77 29.76
C HIS A 11 0.57 -8.47 29.12
N ALA A 12 1.34 -9.52 28.85
CA ALA A 12 2.56 -9.43 28.07
C ALA A 12 2.19 -9.03 26.63
N VAL A 13 2.11 -7.73 26.38
CA VAL A 13 2.00 -7.17 25.04
C VAL A 13 3.39 -7.29 24.40
N VAL A 14 3.60 -8.38 23.67
CA VAL A 14 4.77 -8.56 22.81
C VAL A 14 4.50 -7.74 21.53
N VAL A 15 4.98 -6.50 21.49
CA VAL A 15 5.07 -5.76 20.23
C VAL A 15 6.35 -6.23 19.53
N ALA A 16 6.22 -7.27 18.71
CA ALA A 16 7.21 -7.57 17.70
C ALA A 16 7.12 -6.50 16.61
N LEU A 17 7.84 -5.38 16.79
CA LEU A 17 8.16 -4.49 15.69
C LEU A 17 9.08 -5.26 14.74
N ALA A 18 8.50 -5.96 13.77
CA ALA A 18 9.23 -6.40 12.60
C ALA A 18 9.68 -5.13 11.86
N LEU A 19 10.91 -4.68 12.14
CA LEU A 19 11.59 -3.73 11.27
C LEU A 19 11.80 -4.44 9.94
N SER A 20 10.86 -4.22 9.02
CA SER A 20 10.99 -4.56 7.61
C SER A 20 12.09 -3.69 7.00
N THR A 21 13.36 -4.00 7.27
CA THR A 21 14.48 -3.49 6.48
C THR A 21 14.49 -4.25 5.15
N LEU A 22 13.60 -3.87 4.22
CA LEU A 22 13.72 -4.29 2.83
C LEU A 22 14.94 -3.59 2.21
N SER A 23 16.12 -4.07 2.54
CA SER A 23 17.32 -3.82 1.75
C SER A 23 17.23 -4.72 0.52
N ALA A 24 16.35 -4.36 -0.41
CA ALA A 24 16.18 -5.07 -1.65
C ALA A 24 17.39 -4.78 -2.55
N CYS A 25 18.39 -5.66 -2.52
CA CYS A 25 19.38 -5.75 -3.59
C CYS A 25 18.66 -6.34 -4.81
N GLN A 26 17.91 -5.48 -5.51
CA GLN A 26 17.11 -5.86 -6.66
C GLN A 26 18.07 -6.07 -7.84
N SER A 27 18.11 -7.27 -8.41
CA SER A 27 18.88 -7.48 -9.65
C SER A 27 18.36 -6.54 -10.75
N SER A 28 19.20 -6.16 -11.70
CA SER A 28 18.84 -5.20 -12.76
C SER A 28 17.58 -5.61 -13.55
N ALA A 29 17.30 -6.91 -13.69
CA ALA A 29 16.09 -7.44 -14.32
C ALA A 29 14.83 -7.29 -13.44
N GLN A 30 14.97 -7.34 -12.12
CA GLN A 30 13.85 -7.13 -11.19
C GLN A 30 13.49 -5.65 -11.07
N MET A 31 14.49 -4.77 -11.20
CA MET A 31 14.29 -3.31 -11.23
C MET A 31 13.48 -2.85 -12.45
N SER A 32 13.72 -3.44 -13.63
CA SER A 32 13.00 -3.06 -14.85
C SER A 32 11.51 -3.46 -14.77
N ALA A 33 11.20 -4.67 -14.29
CA ALA A 33 9.83 -5.13 -14.10
C ALA A 33 9.08 -4.30 -13.04
N ALA A 34 9.74 -3.96 -11.92
CA ALA A 34 9.16 -3.10 -10.90
C ALA A 34 8.84 -1.70 -11.42
N ARG A 35 9.74 -1.12 -12.23
CA ARG A 35 9.51 0.21 -12.82
C ARG A 35 8.38 0.19 -13.85
N ALA A 36 8.26 -0.87 -14.65
CA ALA A 36 7.14 -1.05 -15.57
C ALA A 36 5.79 -1.13 -14.83
N ARG A 37 5.73 -1.91 -13.74
CA ARG A 37 4.54 -2.01 -12.90
C ARG A 37 4.15 -0.67 -12.29
N GLN A 38 5.10 0.06 -11.71
CA GLN A 38 4.84 1.38 -11.12
C GLN A 38 4.30 2.38 -12.15
N LEU A 39 4.84 2.39 -13.36
CA LEU A 39 4.34 3.25 -14.44
C LEU A 39 2.92 2.87 -14.87
N CYS A 40 2.59 1.57 -14.89
CA CYS A 40 1.24 1.11 -15.14
C CYS A 40 0.28 1.59 -14.04
N GLU A 41 0.65 1.43 -12.76
CA GLU A 41 -0.16 1.89 -11.63
C GLU A 41 -0.38 3.42 -11.66
N LEU A 42 0.64 4.19 -12.04
CA LEU A 42 0.50 5.64 -12.26
C LEU A 42 -0.52 5.94 -13.37
N ARG A 43 -0.45 5.24 -14.50
CA ARG A 43 -1.38 5.41 -15.62
C ARG A 43 -2.83 5.10 -15.23
N GLU A 44 -3.06 4.12 -14.36
CA GLU A 44 -4.40 3.85 -13.83
C GLU A 44 -4.92 4.99 -12.98
N LEU A 45 -4.09 5.57 -12.11
CA LEU A 45 -4.48 6.73 -11.30
C LEU A 45 -4.73 7.97 -12.16
N GLU A 46 -3.92 8.20 -13.19
CA GLU A 46 -4.13 9.27 -14.17
C GLU A 46 -5.46 9.10 -14.90
N SER A 47 -5.86 7.86 -15.21
CA SER A 47 -7.14 7.58 -15.88
C SER A 47 -8.38 7.98 -15.06
N VAL A 48 -8.24 8.12 -13.75
CA VAL A 48 -9.29 8.59 -12.83
C VAL A 48 -9.06 10.01 -12.32
N GLY A 49 -8.17 10.75 -12.99
CA GLY A 49 -7.94 12.18 -12.79
C GLY A 49 -6.88 12.52 -11.73
N HIS A 50 -5.95 11.61 -11.42
CA HIS A 50 -4.74 11.98 -10.67
C HIS A 50 -3.74 12.69 -11.59
N GLN A 51 -3.13 13.78 -11.12
CA GLN A 51 -2.16 14.56 -11.88
C GLN A 51 -0.84 14.65 -11.11
N PRO A 52 0.12 13.75 -11.35
CA PRO A 52 1.36 13.68 -10.55
C PRO A 52 2.35 14.83 -10.81
N TRP A 53 2.18 15.58 -11.90
CA TRP A 53 3.02 16.74 -12.24
C TRP A 53 2.49 18.06 -11.67
N GLU A 54 1.27 18.07 -11.13
CA GLU A 54 0.67 19.26 -10.56
C GLU A 54 1.21 19.49 -9.14
N GLU A 55 1.47 20.75 -8.79
CA GLU A 55 1.87 21.10 -7.43
C GLU A 55 0.66 20.97 -6.51
N ASP A 56 0.60 19.85 -5.80
CA ASP A 56 -0.55 19.48 -4.99
C ASP A 56 -0.35 19.80 -3.50
N PHE A 57 -0.89 20.95 -3.06
CA PHE A 57 -0.90 21.36 -1.65
C PHE A 57 -1.67 20.41 -0.73
N TYR A 58 -2.53 19.54 -1.28
CA TYR A 58 -3.35 18.61 -0.54
C TYR A 58 -2.79 17.18 -0.58
N TYR A 59 -1.57 16.98 -1.06
CA TYR A 59 -0.89 15.70 -0.95
C TYR A 59 -0.78 15.28 0.53
N PRO A 60 -1.14 14.02 0.91
CA PRO A 60 -1.50 12.88 0.06
C PRO A 60 -3.02 12.66 -0.14
N ARG A 61 -3.89 13.57 0.33
CA ARG A 61 -5.36 13.41 0.28
C ARG A 61 -5.88 13.18 -1.14
N ASN A 62 -5.38 13.92 -2.11
CA ASN A 62 -5.83 13.80 -3.51
C ASN A 62 -5.42 12.47 -4.14
N LEU A 63 -4.24 11.94 -3.78
CA LEU A 63 -3.82 10.60 -4.18
C LEU A 63 -4.79 9.54 -3.63
N GLN A 64 -5.17 9.64 -2.36
CA GLN A 64 -6.13 8.71 -1.75
C GLN A 64 -7.53 8.83 -2.38
N ALA A 65 -7.97 10.05 -2.71
CA ALA A 65 -9.23 10.26 -3.42
C ALA A 65 -9.21 9.64 -4.83
N ALA A 66 -8.10 9.76 -5.55
CA ALA A 66 -7.93 9.09 -6.84
C ALA A 66 -7.93 7.57 -6.70
N GLN A 67 -7.26 7.01 -5.69
CA GLN A 67 -7.29 5.57 -5.39
C GLN A 67 -8.72 5.07 -5.15
N ALA A 68 -9.51 5.79 -4.33
CA ALA A 68 -10.91 5.43 -4.08
C ALA A 68 -11.77 5.45 -5.36
N ARG A 69 -11.52 6.41 -6.27
CA ARG A 69 -12.19 6.44 -7.59
C ARG A 69 -11.79 5.24 -8.44
N LEU A 70 -10.50 4.90 -8.49
CA LEU A 70 -10.02 3.73 -9.23
C LEU A 70 -10.63 2.43 -8.70
N GLU A 71 -10.70 2.26 -7.38
CA GLU A 71 -11.35 1.10 -6.76
C GLU A 71 -12.84 1.03 -7.13
N ALA A 72 -13.56 2.16 -7.10
CA ALA A 72 -14.96 2.21 -7.51
C ALA A 72 -15.15 1.83 -8.99
N VAL A 73 -14.25 2.29 -9.87
CA VAL A 73 -14.24 1.91 -11.29
C VAL A 73 -13.94 0.42 -11.47
N LYS A 74 -12.95 -0.12 -10.74
CA LYS A 74 -12.62 -1.55 -10.78
C LYS A 74 -13.80 -2.40 -10.30
N ARG A 75 -14.45 -2.02 -9.19
CA ARG A 75 -15.67 -2.66 -8.70
C ARG A 75 -16.79 -2.66 -9.75
N ALA A 76 -17.07 -1.51 -10.36
CA ALA A 76 -18.11 -1.38 -11.38
C ALA A 76 -17.84 -2.26 -12.61
N ARG A 77 -16.57 -2.61 -12.87
CA ARG A 77 -16.14 -3.48 -13.98
C ARG A 77 -15.95 -4.95 -13.57
N GLY A 78 -16.18 -5.30 -12.30
CA GLY A 78 -15.91 -6.66 -11.79
C GLY A 78 -14.42 -7.01 -11.69
N LEU A 79 -13.55 -5.99 -11.61
CA LEU A 79 -12.08 -6.10 -11.49
C LEU A 79 -11.59 -5.84 -10.06
N GLU A 80 -12.46 -5.99 -9.06
CA GLU A 80 -12.10 -5.75 -7.67
C GLU A 80 -11.00 -6.74 -7.22
N GLY A 81 -9.91 -6.23 -6.68
CA GLY A 81 -8.74 -7.03 -6.31
C GLY A 81 -7.90 -7.57 -7.48
N VAL A 82 -8.20 -7.17 -8.72
CA VAL A 82 -7.41 -7.57 -9.90
C VAL A 82 -6.23 -6.60 -10.11
N ASP A 83 -5.02 -7.15 -10.05
CA ASP A 83 -3.78 -6.48 -10.44
C ASP A 83 -3.68 -6.41 -11.97
N THR A 84 -4.39 -5.46 -12.57
CA THR A 84 -4.36 -5.12 -14.01
C THR A 84 -2.94 -4.82 -14.54
N CYS A 85 -2.01 -4.45 -13.64
CA CYS A 85 -0.61 -4.17 -13.97
C CYS A 85 0.36 -5.35 -13.78
N ALA A 86 -0.09 -6.49 -13.23
CA ALA A 86 0.78 -7.65 -12.98
C ALA A 86 1.15 -8.46 -14.24
N GLY A 87 0.48 -8.21 -15.37
CA GLY A 87 0.71 -8.91 -16.63
C GLY A 87 1.46 -8.11 -17.71
N ALA A 88 1.88 -6.88 -17.42
CA ALA A 88 2.43 -5.95 -18.42
C ALA A 88 3.92 -6.20 -18.77
N HIS A 89 4.40 -7.44 -18.71
CA HIS A 89 5.81 -7.81 -18.85
C HIS A 89 6.11 -8.47 -20.20
#